data_AF-A0A9E7GRA1-F1
#
_entry.id   AF-A0A9E7GRA1-F1
#
_cell.length_a   1.000
_cell.length_b   1.000
_cell.length_c   1.000
_cell.angle_alpha   90.00
_cell.angle_beta   90.00
_cell.angle_gamma   90.00
#
_symmetry.space_group_name_H-M   'P 1'
#
loop_
_entity.id
_entity.type
_entity.pdbx_description
1 polymer ?
#
loop_
_entity_poly.entity_id
_entity_poly.type
_entity_poly.pdbx_seq_one_letter_code
_entity_poly.pdbx_strand_id
1 'polypeptide(L)'
;MNRVVALALALAAIAIIIAARSPPAPIGCVEELVAVSACLPHMAALSEEAQAPPAPSAECCKAVLSALLGAGGGPACLYHLICHPGLFGFPVNASRIAALFSSYSAFGPHIAKPEICRRFTATQALL
;
A
#
# COMPACT_ATOMS: atom_id res chain seq x y z
N MET A 1 -51.85 -8.10 -20.69
CA MET A 1 -51.09 -7.25 -19.74
C MET A 1 -50.17 -8.05 -18.81
N ASN A 2 -50.64 -9.07 -18.08
CA ASN A 2 -49.79 -9.79 -17.09
C ASN A 2 -48.48 -10.38 -17.63
N ARG A 3 -48.48 -10.98 -18.83
CA ARG A 3 -47.27 -11.62 -19.40
C ARG A 3 -46.19 -10.63 -19.80
N VAL A 4 -46.59 -9.46 -20.29
CA VAL A 4 -45.66 -8.40 -20.72
C VAL A 4 -45.02 -7.74 -19.49
N VAL A 5 -45.81 -7.52 -18.44
CA VAL A 5 -45.33 -6.98 -17.16
C VAL A 5 -44.36 -7.96 -16.49
N ALA A 6 -44.68 -9.25 -16.47
CA ALA A 6 -43.79 -10.27 -15.91
C ALA A 6 -42.45 -10.38 -16.66
N LEU A 7 -42.48 -10.26 -17.99
CA LEU A 7 -41.26 -10.27 -18.81
C LEU A 7 -40.39 -9.03 -18.55
N ALA A 8 -41.00 -7.86 -18.42
CA ALA A 8 -40.29 -6.62 -18.10
C ALA A 8 -39.62 -6.67 -16.72
N LEU A 9 -40.31 -7.23 -15.71
CA LEU A 9 -39.76 -7.44 -14.36
C LEU A 9 -38.58 -8.42 -14.37
N ALA A 10 -38.69 -9.52 -15.13
CA ALA A 10 -37.60 -10.48 -15.26
C ALA A 10 -36.35 -9.88 -15.93
N LEU A 11 -36.54 -9.10 -17.00
CA LEU A 11 -35.45 -8.41 -17.69
C LEU A 11 -34.78 -7.36 -16.80
N ALA A 12 -35.55 -6.60 -16.02
CA ALA A 12 -35.03 -5.64 -15.06
C ALA A 12 -34.22 -6.33 -13.95
N ALA A 13 -34.70 -7.45 -13.41
CA ALA A 13 -33.98 -8.23 -12.41
C ALA A 13 -32.65 -8.78 -12.94
N ILE A 14 -32.63 -9.29 -14.18
CA ILE A 14 -31.41 -9.77 -14.83
C ILE A 14 -30.41 -8.62 -15.03
N ALA A 15 -30.87 -7.45 -15.48
CA ALA A 15 -30.01 -6.28 -15.66
C ALA A 15 -29.37 -5.81 -14.34
N ILE A 16 -30.13 -5.83 -13.23
CA ILE A 16 -29.61 -5.50 -11.89
C ILE A 16 -28.55 -6.51 -11.43
N ILE A 17 -28.77 -7.81 -11.66
CA ILE A 17 -27.80 -8.86 -11.32
C ILE A 17 -26.51 -8.69 -12.11
N ILE A 18 -26.59 -8.31 -13.39
CA ILE A 18 -25.42 -8.08 -14.25
C ILE A 18 -24.66 -6.83 -13.79
N ALA A 19 -25.36 -5.73 -13.48
CA ALA A 19 -24.74 -4.50 -12.98
C ALA A 19 -24.02 -4.71 -11.63
N ALA A 20 -24.60 -5.52 -10.73
CA ALA A 20 -24.00 -5.89 -9.46
C ALA A 20 -22.80 -6.84 -9.59
N ARG A 21 -22.61 -7.46 -10.77
CA ARG A 21 -21.45 -8.31 -11.11
C ARG A 21 -20.35 -7.54 -11.84
N SER A 22 -20.42 -6.21 -11.89
CA SER A 22 -19.28 -5.41 -12.36
C SER A 22 -18.05 -5.82 -11.53
N PRO A 23 -16.95 -6.27 -12.16
CA PRO A 23 -15.75 -6.61 -11.40
C PRO A 23 -15.37 -5.39 -10.57
N PRO A 24 -14.95 -5.56 -9.29
CA PRO A 24 -14.43 -4.44 -8.52
C PRO A 24 -13.38 -3.73 -9.39
N ALA A 25 -13.38 -2.39 -9.37
CA ALA A 25 -12.37 -1.62 -10.09
C ALA A 25 -11.00 -2.25 -9.81
N PRO A 26 -10.15 -2.47 -10.83
CA PRO A 26 -8.87 -3.12 -10.62
C PRO A 26 -8.17 -2.38 -9.49
N ILE A 27 -7.82 -3.12 -8.44
CA ILE A 27 -7.11 -2.57 -7.31
C ILE A 27 -5.78 -2.05 -7.85
N GLY A 28 -5.70 -0.73 -8.04
CA GLY A 28 -4.48 -0.05 -8.44
C GLY A 28 -3.52 -0.08 -7.25
N CYS A 29 -2.31 -0.58 -7.47
CA CYS A 29 -1.20 -0.42 -6.52
C CYS A 29 -0.42 0.87 -6.78
N VAL A 30 -0.91 1.73 -7.68
CA VAL A 30 -0.23 2.96 -8.11
C VAL A 30 -0.25 3.97 -6.97
N GLU A 31 -1.36 4.06 -6.26
CA GLU A 31 -1.55 4.92 -5.10
C GLU A 31 -0.59 4.53 -3.98
N GLU A 32 -0.47 3.24 -3.66
CA GLU A 32 0.52 2.75 -2.72
C GLU A 32 1.96 2.96 -3.21
N LEU A 33 2.24 2.73 -4.50
CA LEU A 33 3.56 2.93 -5.09
C LEU A 33 4.00 4.40 -4.99
N VAL A 34 3.13 5.33 -5.37
CA VAL A 34 3.37 6.78 -5.30
C VAL A 34 3.50 7.23 -3.84
N ALA A 35 2.68 6.71 -2.92
CA ALA A 35 2.84 7.03 -1.51
C ALA A 35 4.23 6.57 -1.00
N VAL A 36 4.57 5.31 -1.24
CA VAL A 36 5.82 4.69 -0.76
C VAL A 36 7.06 5.27 -1.46
N SER A 37 6.90 6.04 -2.54
CA SER A 37 7.99 6.81 -3.16
C SER A 37 8.56 7.93 -2.27
N ALA A 38 7.95 8.24 -1.14
CA ALA A 38 8.56 9.10 -0.12
C ALA A 38 9.70 8.40 0.65
N CYS A 39 9.77 7.06 0.59
CA CYS A 39 10.69 6.23 1.37
C CYS A 39 11.95 5.79 0.62
N LEU A 40 12.13 6.22 -0.62
CA LEU A 40 13.19 5.71 -1.51
C LEU A 40 14.59 5.96 -1.01
N PRO A 41 14.91 7.13 -0.40
CA PRO A 41 16.23 7.33 0.19
C PRO A 41 16.56 6.27 1.24
N HIS A 42 15.55 5.77 1.96
CA HIS A 42 15.72 4.74 2.98
C HIS A 42 15.79 3.32 2.39
N MET A 43 15.06 3.06 1.30
CA MET A 43 14.98 1.74 0.67
C MET A 43 15.98 1.54 -0.48
N ALA A 44 16.76 2.55 -0.83
CA ALA A 44 17.72 2.50 -1.91
C ALA A 44 18.71 1.32 -1.73
N ALA A 45 19.05 0.69 -2.85
CA ALA A 45 20.18 -0.21 -2.90
C ALA A 45 21.46 0.62 -2.87
N LEU A 46 22.09 0.67 -1.70
CA LEU A 46 23.35 1.36 -1.47
C LEU A 46 24.52 0.40 -1.76
N SER A 47 25.66 0.94 -2.23
CA SER A 47 26.90 0.15 -2.36
C SER A 47 27.41 -0.29 -0.98
N GLU A 48 28.23 -1.34 -0.91
CA GLU A 48 28.82 -1.80 0.36
C GLU A 48 29.64 -0.71 1.08
N GLU A 49 30.22 0.22 0.32
CA GLU A 49 31.01 1.34 0.84
C GLU A 49 30.15 2.50 1.36
N ALA A 50 28.85 2.50 1.06
CA ALA A 50 27.93 3.52 1.54
C ALA A 50 27.49 3.20 2.97
N GLN A 51 27.47 4.23 3.82
CA GLN A 51 26.89 4.16 5.16
C GLN A 51 25.44 3.65 5.14
N ALA A 52 24.96 3.23 6.31
CA ALA A 52 23.57 2.87 6.54
C ALA A 52 22.62 3.91 5.89
N PRO A 53 21.48 3.48 5.33
CA PRO A 53 20.57 4.38 4.67
C PRO A 53 20.11 5.46 5.65
N PRO A 54 19.81 6.67 5.17
CA PRO A 54 19.26 7.69 6.02
C PRO A 54 18.03 7.16 6.74
N ALA A 55 17.87 7.55 8.00
CA ALA A 55 16.68 7.23 8.75
C ALA A 55 15.42 7.69 7.97
N PRO A 56 14.34 6.91 8.00
CA PRO A 56 13.12 7.22 7.27
C PRO A 56 12.53 8.54 7.77
N SER A 57 12.01 9.36 6.87
CA SER A 57 11.38 10.64 7.21
C SER A 57 9.98 10.44 7.82
N ALA A 58 9.45 11.48 8.48
CA ALA A 58 8.06 11.47 8.95
C ALA A 58 7.05 11.35 7.79
N GLU A 59 7.41 11.82 6.61
CA GLU A 59 6.60 11.77 5.38
C GLU A 59 6.58 10.36 4.81
N CYS A 60 7.75 9.69 4.78
CA CYS A 60 7.83 8.26 4.50
C CYS A 60 6.94 7.45 5.47
N CYS A 61 6.97 7.80 6.76
CA CYS A 61 6.11 7.14 7.73
C CYS A 61 4.62 7.27 7.43
N LYS A 62 4.16 8.51 7.25
CA LYS A 62 2.74 8.78 6.97
C LYS A 62 2.29 8.03 5.71
N ALA A 63 3.16 7.96 4.70
CA ALA A 63 2.88 7.27 3.46
C ALA A 63 2.77 5.75 3.64
N VAL A 64 3.72 5.10 4.32
CA VAL A 64 3.66 3.66 4.59
C VAL A 64 2.44 3.30 5.43
N LEU A 65 2.13 4.11 6.44
CA LEU A 65 0.96 3.87 7.27
C LEU A 65 -0.35 4.09 6.49
N SER A 66 -0.38 5.07 5.57
CA SER A 66 -1.51 5.25 4.66
C SER A 66 -1.67 4.07 3.70
N ALA A 67 -0.56 3.53 3.19
CA ALA A 67 -0.55 2.35 2.34
C ALA A 67 -1.00 1.09 3.09
N LEU A 68 -0.55 0.90 4.34
CA LEU A 68 -0.96 -0.23 5.19
C LEU A 68 -2.45 -0.19 5.54
N LEU A 69 -2.99 1.01 5.78
CA LEU A 69 -4.40 1.22 6.14
C LEU A 69 -5.35 1.22 4.93
N GLY A 70 -4.81 1.11 3.71
CA GLY A 70 -5.59 0.84 2.50
C GLY A 70 -6.28 2.06 1.89
N ALA A 71 -5.52 2.91 1.19
CA ALA A 71 -6.08 3.92 0.29
C ALA A 71 -6.46 3.34 -1.09
N GLY A 72 -5.90 2.18 -1.48
CA GLY A 72 -6.20 1.43 -2.68
C GLY A 72 -6.21 -0.09 -2.42
N GLY A 73 -5.05 -0.75 -2.57
CA GLY A 73 -4.89 -2.20 -2.42
C GLY A 73 -4.17 -2.72 -1.18
N GLY A 74 -3.72 -1.83 -0.31
CA GLY A 74 -3.32 -2.21 1.04
C GLY A 74 -2.17 -3.23 1.11
N PRO A 75 -2.21 -4.19 2.05
CA PRO A 75 -1.16 -5.20 2.23
C PRO A 75 -0.85 -6.03 0.98
N ALA A 76 -1.85 -6.29 0.12
CA ALA A 76 -1.66 -7.04 -1.11
C ALA A 76 -0.79 -6.26 -2.11
N CYS A 77 -1.01 -4.96 -2.24
CA CYS A 77 -0.16 -4.09 -3.07
C CYS A 77 1.25 -3.96 -2.50
N LEU A 78 1.39 -3.84 -1.18
CA LEU A 78 2.70 -3.80 -0.53
C LEU A 78 3.48 -5.09 -0.78
N TYR A 79 2.84 -6.25 -0.69
CA TYR A 79 3.46 -7.52 -1.04
C TYR A 79 3.93 -7.55 -2.50
N HIS A 80 3.11 -7.08 -3.43
CA HIS A 80 3.50 -6.98 -4.84
C HIS A 80 4.72 -6.09 -5.07
N LEU A 81 4.83 -4.96 -4.35
CA LEU A 81 5.98 -4.06 -4.42
C LEU A 81 7.26 -4.68 -3.86
N ILE A 82 7.17 -5.51 -2.80
CA ILE A 82 8.32 -6.26 -2.26
C ILE A 82 8.81 -7.30 -3.28
N CYS A 83 7.88 -8.03 -3.92
CA CYS A 83 8.23 -9.04 -4.93
C CYS A 83 8.77 -8.43 -6.23
N HIS A 84 8.35 -7.22 -6.58
CA HIS A 84 8.72 -6.54 -7.82
C HIS A 84 9.32 -5.14 -7.55
N PRO A 85 10.50 -5.07 -6.91
CA PRO A 85 11.14 -3.80 -6.56
C PRO A 85 11.48 -2.94 -7.79
N GLY A 86 11.60 -3.53 -8.98
CA GLY A 86 11.83 -2.80 -10.22
C GLY A 86 10.71 -1.83 -10.61
N LEU A 87 9.50 -1.98 -10.05
CA LEU A 87 8.36 -1.07 -10.29
C LEU A 87 8.62 0.36 -9.83
N PHE A 88 9.56 0.53 -8.90
CA PHE A 88 9.98 1.83 -8.42
C PHE A 88 10.79 2.62 -9.47
N GLY A 89 11.40 1.96 -10.46
CA GLY A 89 12.19 2.63 -11.50
C GLY A 89 13.58 3.12 -11.06
N PHE A 90 13.99 2.80 -9.83
CA PHE A 90 15.33 3.01 -9.30
C PHE A 90 15.75 1.80 -8.45
N PRO A 91 17.06 1.56 -8.30
CA PRO A 91 17.56 0.40 -7.57
C PRO A 91 17.22 0.51 -6.08
N VAL A 92 16.36 -0.38 -5.62
CA VAL A 92 15.96 -0.53 -4.21
C VAL A 92 16.32 -1.92 -3.69
N ASN A 93 16.49 -2.00 -2.37
CA ASN A 93 16.79 -3.24 -1.68
C ASN A 93 15.51 -3.84 -1.07
N ALA A 94 15.09 -5.01 -1.55
CA ALA A 94 13.89 -5.70 -1.09
C ALA A 94 13.90 -6.01 0.42
N SER A 95 15.07 -6.30 1.02
CA SER A 95 15.19 -6.52 2.45
C SER A 95 14.93 -5.25 3.25
N ARG A 96 15.35 -4.08 2.74
CA ARG A 96 15.04 -2.78 3.37
C ARG A 96 13.55 -2.44 3.27
N ILE A 97 12.94 -2.73 2.12
CA ILE A 97 11.49 -2.58 1.92
C ILE A 97 10.72 -3.45 2.93
N ALA A 98 11.09 -4.74 3.06
CA ALA A 98 10.45 -5.65 4.00
C ALA A 98 10.66 -5.23 5.46
N ALA A 99 11.86 -4.79 5.83
CA ALA A 99 12.16 -4.29 7.17
C ALA A 99 11.34 -3.04 7.52
N LEU A 100 11.17 -2.11 6.57
CA LEU A 100 10.34 -0.92 6.72
C LEU A 100 8.88 -1.30 7.03
N PHE A 101 8.28 -2.20 6.24
CA PHE A 101 6.89 -2.62 6.48
C PHE A 101 6.71 -3.43 7.77
N SER A 102 7.65 -4.33 8.08
CA SER A 102 7.61 -5.13 9.30
C SER A 102 7.69 -4.26 10.54
N SER A 103 8.59 -3.28 10.55
CA SER A 103 8.74 -2.36 11.68
C SER A 103 7.47 -1.54 11.91
N TYR A 104 6.75 -1.12 10.86
CA TYR A 104 5.45 -0.46 11.03
C TYR A 104 4.34 -1.35 11.58
N SER A 105 4.27 -2.60 11.11
CA SER A 105 3.27 -3.56 11.59
C SER A 105 3.40 -3.88 13.09
N ALA A 106 4.62 -3.81 13.62
CA ALA A 106 4.91 -4.02 15.04
C ALA A 106 4.29 -2.95 15.97
N PHE A 107 3.97 -1.76 15.46
CA PHE A 107 3.40 -0.67 16.27
C PHE A 107 1.87 -0.76 16.46
N GLY A 108 1.19 -1.69 15.79
CA GLY A 108 -0.22 -2.02 16.01
C GLY A 108 -1.23 -0.89 15.70
N PRO A 109 -2.54 -1.21 15.61
CA PRO A 109 -3.58 -0.23 15.30
C PRO A 109 -3.97 0.69 16.48
N HIS A 110 -3.40 0.47 17.68
CA HIS A 110 -3.79 1.17 18.91
C HIS A 110 -2.96 2.42 19.24
N ILE A 111 -1.92 2.72 18.47
CA ILE A 111 -1.10 3.92 18.67
C ILE A 111 -1.54 5.02 17.70
N ALA A 112 -1.66 6.26 18.20
CA ALA A 112 -2.02 7.39 17.36
C ALA A 112 -1.03 7.56 16.20
N LYS A 113 -1.54 7.80 14.99
CA LYS A 113 -0.78 8.02 13.72
C LYS A 113 0.55 8.80 13.89
N PRO A 114 0.55 9.99 14.54
CA PRO A 114 1.78 10.78 14.68
C PRO A 114 2.79 10.18 15.67
N GLU A 115 2.33 9.42 16.66
CA GLU A 115 3.17 8.81 17.69
C GLU A 115 3.90 7.56 17.17
N ILE A 116 3.26 6.79 16.28
CA ILE A 116 3.89 5.70 15.52
C ILE A 116 5.08 6.26 14.73
N CYS A 117 4.87 7.35 13.99
CA CYS A 117 5.92 7.94 13.17
C CYS A 117 7.10 8.45 13.99
N ARG A 118 6.84 9.12 15.10
CA ARG A 118 7.89 9.64 15.98
C ARG A 118 8.75 8.53 16.59
N ARG A 119 8.11 7.44 17.04
CA ARG A 119 8.80 6.27 17.59
C ARG A 119 9.62 5.56 16.52
N PHE A 120 9.05 5.37 15.34
CA PHE A 120 9.71 4.73 14.21
C PHE A 120 10.98 5.46 13.79
N THR A 121 10.91 6.78 13.58
CA THR A 121 12.07 7.59 13.21
C THR A 121 13.16 7.55 14.29
N ALA A 122 12.77 7.47 15.57
CA ALA A 122 13.72 7.40 16.68
C ALA A 122 14.41 6.03 16.77
N THR A 123 13.69 4.93 16.54
CA THR A 123 14.26 3.57 16.55
C THR A 123 15.22 3.35 15.39
N GLN A 124 14.90 3.90 14.22
CA GLN A 124 15.73 3.77 13.02
C GLN A 124 16.93 4.71 12.99
N ALA A 125 16.94 5.78 13.79
CA ALA A 125 18.10 6.65 13.94
C ALA A 125 19.19 6.07 14.88
N LEU A 126 18.90 4.96 15.57
CA LEU A 126 19.80 4.28 16.51
C LEU A 126 20.43 3.00 15.91
N LEU A 127 20.09 2.66 14.67
CA LEU A 127 20.59 1.52 13.90
C LEU A 127 21.56 2.01 12.81
#